data_AF-A8FH13-F1
#
_entry.id   AF-A8FH13-F1
#
_cell.length_a   1.000
_cell.length_b   1.000
_cell.length_c   1.000
_cell.angle_alpha   90.00
_cell.angle_beta   90.00
_cell.angle_gamma   90.00
#
_symmetry.space_group_name_H-M   'P 1'
#
loop_
_entity.id
_entity.type
_entity.pdbx_description
1 polymer ?
#
loop_
_entity_poly.entity_id
_entity_poly.type
_entity_poly.pdbx_seq_one_letter_code
_entity_poly.pdbx_strand_id
1 'polypeptide(L)'
;MLKRFIISLILLLMIGGSVELFAKDYNKHYAQFAAGLNMDIDQLEPFLKRVSTSILDSGLSVQEIKQILSKVQKMNQNNETKKMGTFEVVYHEKPAKIKMVIEVHVEDGNKEVVIYMFSTQELVDVLDKELLKIEEAI
;
A
#
# COMPACT_ATOMS: atom_id res chain seq x y z
N MET A 1 -24.14 16.86 -20.07
CA MET A 1 -22.95 16.02 -20.39
C MET A 1 -21.62 16.65 -19.97
N LEU A 2 -21.42 17.97 -20.13
CA LEU A 2 -20.16 18.66 -19.80
C LEU A 2 -19.68 18.47 -18.34
N LYS A 3 -20.61 18.42 -17.36
CA LYS A 3 -20.29 18.20 -15.94
C LYS A 3 -19.63 16.84 -15.65
N ARG A 4 -19.99 15.78 -16.39
CA ARG A 4 -19.37 14.44 -16.21
C ARG A 4 -17.96 14.39 -16.79
N PHE A 5 -17.72 15.13 -17.88
CA PHE A 5 -16.40 15.23 -18.51
C PHE A 5 -15.38 15.95 -17.62
N ILE A 6 -15.82 17.00 -16.91
CA ILE A 6 -14.95 17.76 -15.99
C ILE A 6 -14.55 16.89 -14.78
N ILE A 7 -15.46 16.07 -14.26
CA ILE A 7 -15.18 15.17 -13.13
C ILE A 7 -14.18 14.09 -13.55
N SER A 8 -14.36 13.46 -14.72
CA SER A 8 -13.38 12.51 -15.27
C SER A 8 -12.01 13.15 -15.53
N LEU A 9 -11.96 14.39 -16.00
CA LEU A 9 -10.70 15.10 -16.24
C LEU A 9 -9.96 15.43 -14.93
N ILE A 10 -10.68 15.81 -13.87
CA ILE A 10 -10.09 16.05 -12.54
C ILE A 10 -9.56 14.74 -11.93
N LEU A 11 -10.31 13.65 -12.05
CA LEU A 11 -9.86 12.32 -11.62
C LEU A 11 -8.59 11.88 -12.38
N LEU A 12 -8.54 12.10 -13.70
CA LEU A 12 -7.38 11.76 -14.52
C LEU A 12 -6.14 12.59 -14.15
N LEU A 13 -6.33 13.89 -13.87
CA LEU A 13 -5.26 14.81 -13.46
C LEU A 13 -4.75 14.52 -12.04
N MET A 14 -5.58 13.99 -11.15
CA MET A 14 -5.16 13.55 -9.82
C MET A 14 -4.27 12.30 -9.87
N ILE A 15 -4.54 11.37 -10.80
CA ILE A 15 -3.68 10.19 -11.02
C ILE A 15 -2.33 10.61 -11.63
N GLY A 16 -2.32 11.56 -12.58
CA GLY A 16 -1.07 12.05 -13.21
C GLY A 16 -0.22 12.98 -12.33
N GLY A 17 -0.86 13.91 -11.60
CA GLY A 17 -0.17 14.92 -10.79
C GLY A 17 0.43 14.37 -9.49
N SER A 18 -0.15 13.31 -8.96
CA SER A 18 0.40 12.58 -7.81
C SER A 18 1.76 11.98 -8.17
N VAL A 19 1.87 11.31 -9.32
CA VAL A 19 3.11 10.66 -9.78
C VAL A 19 4.27 11.67 -9.92
N GLU A 20 3.99 12.87 -10.39
CA GLU A 20 5.01 13.90 -10.65
C GLU A 20 5.53 14.57 -9.36
N LEU A 21 4.65 14.78 -8.37
CA LEU A 21 5.06 15.27 -7.04
C LEU A 21 5.82 14.19 -6.24
N PHE A 22 5.57 12.90 -6.52
CA PHE A 22 6.29 11.77 -5.93
C PHE A 22 7.66 11.51 -6.57
N ALA A 23 7.92 11.91 -7.82
CA ALA A 23 9.20 11.61 -8.48
C ALA A 23 10.41 12.44 -7.97
N LYS A 24 10.17 13.56 -7.28
CA LYS A 24 11.21 14.56 -7.00
C LYS A 24 12.13 14.21 -5.81
N ASP A 25 11.65 13.40 -4.87
CA ASP A 25 12.39 12.98 -3.66
C ASP A 25 12.86 11.51 -3.70
N TYR A 26 12.65 10.81 -4.81
CA TYR A 26 12.82 9.36 -4.87
C TYR A 26 14.08 8.97 -5.63
N ASN A 27 14.82 8.01 -5.07
CA ASN A 27 15.76 7.23 -5.86
C ASN A 27 14.95 6.56 -6.99
N LYS A 28 15.13 7.06 -8.22
CA LYS A 28 14.28 6.81 -9.40
C LYS A 28 14.04 5.32 -9.70
N HIS A 29 14.93 4.46 -9.20
CA HIS A 29 14.89 3.01 -9.33
C HIS A 29 13.79 2.32 -8.51
N TYR A 30 13.34 2.89 -7.38
CA TYR A 30 12.34 2.29 -6.47
C TYR A 30 10.94 2.87 -6.63
N ALA A 31 10.81 4.05 -7.25
CA ALA A 31 9.50 4.68 -7.47
C ALA A 31 8.68 4.01 -8.59
N GLN A 32 9.30 3.12 -9.38
CA GLN A 32 8.70 2.54 -10.58
C GLN A 32 7.89 1.26 -10.31
N PHE A 33 8.02 0.66 -9.13
CA PHE A 33 7.37 -0.60 -8.79
C PHE A 33 6.60 -0.46 -7.49
N ALA A 34 5.27 -0.50 -7.60
CA ALA A 34 4.34 -0.44 -6.49
C ALA A 34 3.29 -1.52 -6.66
N ALA A 35 3.06 -2.30 -5.61
CA ALA A 35 1.88 -3.17 -5.50
C ALA A 35 0.87 -2.47 -4.60
N GLY A 36 -0.41 -2.50 -4.98
CA GLY A 36 -1.45 -1.94 -4.12
C GLY A 36 -2.85 -2.42 -4.44
N LEU A 37 -3.63 -2.60 -3.38
CA LEU A 37 -4.99 -3.13 -3.44
C LEU A 37 -5.82 -2.45 -2.35
N ASN A 38 -7.11 -2.27 -2.64
CA ASN A 38 -8.10 -1.94 -1.63
C ASN A 38 -8.53 -3.20 -0.87
N MET A 39 -8.64 -3.12 0.44
CA MET A 39 -9.07 -4.23 1.27
C MET A 39 -9.83 -3.73 2.49
N ASP A 40 -10.66 -4.61 3.06
CA ASP A 40 -11.28 -4.34 4.35
C ASP A 40 -10.19 -4.17 5.43
N ILE A 41 -10.46 -3.28 6.39
CA ILE A 41 -9.51 -2.97 7.48
C ILE A 41 -9.14 -4.22 8.31
N ASP A 42 -10.04 -5.20 8.39
CA ASP A 42 -9.82 -6.45 9.12
C ASP A 42 -8.89 -7.42 8.38
N GLN A 43 -8.76 -7.28 7.05
CA GLN A 43 -7.83 -8.06 6.22
C GLN A 43 -6.39 -7.54 6.27
N LEU A 44 -6.18 -6.30 6.72
CA LEU A 44 -4.85 -5.69 6.77
C LEU A 44 -3.88 -6.47 7.68
N GLU A 45 -4.30 -6.86 8.88
CA GLU A 45 -3.44 -7.63 9.79
C GLU A 45 -3.12 -9.04 9.24
N PRO A 46 -4.11 -9.85 8.82
CA PRO A 46 -3.87 -11.13 8.14
C PRO A 46 -2.90 -11.00 6.96
N PHE A 47 -3.07 -10.00 6.12
CA PHE A 47 -2.21 -9.76 4.97
C PHE A 47 -0.76 -9.49 5.38
N LEU A 48 -0.54 -8.53 6.28
CA LEU A 48 0.80 -8.16 6.74
C LEU A 48 1.51 -9.36 7.40
N LYS A 49 0.78 -10.17 8.17
CA LYS A 49 1.31 -11.42 8.72
C LYS A 49 1.70 -12.40 7.62
N ARG A 50 0.81 -12.66 6.66
CA ARG A 50 1.04 -13.60 5.56
C ARG A 50 2.26 -13.22 4.73
N VAL A 51 2.36 -11.95 4.34
CA VAL A 51 3.57 -11.43 3.66
C VAL A 51 4.81 -11.67 4.51
N SER A 52 4.73 -11.37 5.81
CA SER A 52 5.89 -11.44 6.70
C SER A 52 6.36 -12.85 7.05
N THR A 53 5.47 -13.84 7.03
CA THR A 53 5.78 -15.22 7.45
C THR A 53 5.85 -16.23 6.33
N SER A 54 5.16 -15.97 5.21
CA SER A 54 5.00 -16.96 4.13
C SER A 54 5.71 -16.57 2.84
N ILE A 55 6.05 -15.29 2.67
CA ILE A 55 6.65 -14.76 1.44
C ILE A 55 8.08 -14.30 1.69
N LEU A 56 8.30 -13.66 2.83
CA LEU A 56 9.60 -13.16 3.25
C LEU A 56 10.28 -14.20 4.16
N ASP A 57 11.59 -14.39 3.97
CA ASP A 57 12.41 -15.20 4.88
C ASP A 57 12.51 -14.52 6.26
N SER A 58 12.51 -13.18 6.26
CA SER A 58 12.36 -12.35 7.45
C SER A 58 11.53 -11.11 7.10
N GLY A 59 10.29 -11.07 7.57
CA GLY A 59 9.36 -9.98 7.30
C GLY A 59 9.26 -8.94 8.41
N LEU A 60 8.12 -8.25 8.46
CA LEU A 60 7.84 -7.25 9.50
C LEU A 60 7.71 -7.94 10.86
N SER A 61 8.28 -7.32 11.88
CA SER A 61 8.10 -7.75 13.26
C SER A 61 6.67 -7.53 13.74
N VAL A 62 6.27 -8.28 14.76
CA VAL A 62 4.97 -8.11 15.43
C VAL A 62 4.77 -6.68 15.93
N GLN A 63 5.84 -6.01 16.36
CA GLN A 63 5.76 -4.63 16.83
C GLN A 63 5.52 -3.64 15.69
N GLU A 64 6.18 -3.82 14.55
CA GLU A 64 5.96 -3.00 13.35
C GLU A 64 4.54 -3.16 12.81
N ILE A 65 4.03 -4.40 12.74
CA ILE A 65 2.65 -4.68 12.35
C ILE A 65 1.68 -3.97 13.30
N LYS A 66 1.86 -4.10 14.62
CA LYS A 66 1.03 -3.39 15.61
C LYS A 66 1.06 -1.87 15.45
N GLN A 67 2.23 -1.31 15.14
CA GLN A 67 2.37 0.13 14.91
C GLN A 67 1.63 0.59 13.66
N ILE A 68 1.70 -0.18 12.56
CA ILE A 68 0.94 0.08 11.33
C ILE A 68 -0.56 0.09 11.64
N LEU A 69 -1.07 -0.98 12.27
CA LEU A 69 -2.49 -1.10 12.60
C LEU A 69 -2.97 0.04 13.51
N SER A 70 -2.19 0.40 14.53
CA SER A 70 -2.52 1.53 15.40
C SER A 70 -2.55 2.88 14.67
N LYS A 71 -1.66 3.08 13.68
CA LYS A 71 -1.67 4.28 12.85
C LYS A 71 -2.93 4.32 11.97
N VAL A 72 -3.28 3.21 11.33
CA VAL A 72 -4.49 3.08 10.47
C VAL A 72 -5.77 3.30 11.27
N GLN A 73 -5.88 2.71 12.46
CA GLN A 73 -7.04 2.92 13.34
C GLN A 73 -7.30 4.40 13.68
N LYS A 74 -6.23 5.19 13.80
CA LYS A 74 -6.29 6.63 14.09
C LYS A 74 -6.60 7.49 12.86
N MET A 75 -6.60 6.89 11.66
CA MET A 75 -6.97 7.57 10.42
C MET A 75 -8.49 7.58 10.31
N ASN A 76 -9.08 8.77 10.29
CA ASN A 76 -10.53 8.97 10.40
C ASN A 76 -11.08 9.90 9.31
N GLN A 77 -10.21 10.52 8.51
CA GLN A 77 -10.64 11.37 7.40
C GLN A 77 -10.71 10.52 6.13
N ASN A 78 -11.74 10.76 5.32
CA ASN A 78 -11.81 10.13 4.01
C ASN A 78 -10.63 10.58 3.14
N ASN A 79 -10.01 9.63 2.44
CA ASN A 79 -8.78 9.81 1.66
C ASN A 79 -7.58 10.28 2.50
N GLU A 80 -7.54 9.96 3.81
CA GLU A 80 -6.36 10.22 4.62
C GLU A 80 -5.25 9.27 4.18
N THR A 81 -4.10 9.81 3.77
CA THR A 81 -2.92 9.02 3.37
C THR A 81 -1.78 9.20 4.37
N LYS A 82 -1.14 8.10 4.79
CA LYS A 82 0.04 8.14 5.67
C LYS A 82 1.16 7.23 5.21
N LYS A 83 2.38 7.76 5.26
CA LYS A 83 3.62 6.98 5.16
C LYS A 83 3.76 6.16 6.45
N MET A 84 3.80 4.84 6.31
CA MET A 84 3.90 3.95 7.46
C MET A 84 5.34 3.75 7.90
N GLY A 85 6.27 3.70 6.95
CA GLY A 85 7.70 3.58 7.18
C GLY A 85 8.41 2.89 6.03
N THR A 86 9.69 2.58 6.27
CA THR A 86 10.49 1.66 5.48
C THR A 86 10.94 0.54 6.40
N PHE A 87 10.68 -0.69 5.99
CA PHE A 87 10.91 -1.90 6.78
C PHE A 87 12.03 -2.70 6.12
N GLU A 88 13.04 -3.04 6.90
CA GLU A 88 14.11 -3.95 6.46
C GLU A 88 13.55 -5.38 6.49
N VAL A 89 13.73 -6.10 5.38
CA VAL A 89 13.22 -7.47 5.22
C VAL A 89 14.27 -8.34 4.54
N VAL A 90 14.08 -9.65 4.57
CA VAL A 90 14.88 -10.62 3.81
C VAL A 90 13.98 -11.38 2.85
N TYR A 91 14.40 -11.41 1.58
CA TYR A 91 13.69 -12.09 0.51
C TYR A 91 14.69 -12.87 -0.36
N HIS A 92 14.51 -14.18 -0.48
CA HIS A 92 15.46 -15.11 -1.10
C HIS A 92 16.89 -14.90 -0.59
N GLU A 93 17.05 -14.93 0.74
CA GLU A 93 18.31 -14.76 1.46
C GLU A 93 19.00 -13.40 1.26
N LYS A 94 18.37 -12.47 0.52
CA LYS A 94 18.91 -11.14 0.23
C LYS A 94 18.21 -10.08 1.08
N PRO A 95 18.96 -9.15 1.70
CA PRO A 95 18.38 -7.97 2.31
C PRO A 95 17.62 -7.12 1.29
N ALA A 96 16.41 -6.72 1.64
CA ALA A 96 15.55 -5.86 0.85
C ALA A 96 14.82 -4.86 1.76
N LYS A 97 14.10 -3.91 1.15
CA LYS A 97 13.34 -2.89 1.88
C LYS A 97 11.95 -2.76 1.31
N ILE A 98 10.95 -2.82 2.18
CA ILE A 98 9.57 -2.50 1.81
C ILE A 98 9.23 -1.13 2.38
N LYS A 99 8.96 -0.16 1.51
CA LYS A 99 8.36 1.11 1.91
C LYS A 99 6.85 0.97 1.80
N MET A 100 6.13 1.48 2.79
CA MET A 100 4.68 1.34 2.86
C MET A 100 3.99 2.69 3.04
N VAL A 101 2.92 2.88 2.28
CA VAL A 101 1.96 3.98 2.39
C VAL A 101 0.57 3.35 2.48
N ILE A 102 -0.29 3.86 3.34
CA ILE A 102 -1.67 3.42 3.42
C ILE A 102 -2.57 4.64 3.30
N GLU A 103 -3.63 4.49 2.55
CA GLU A 103 -4.74 5.42 2.43
C GLU A 103 -5.99 4.78 3.03
N VAL A 104 -6.80 5.56 3.73
CA VAL A 104 -8.07 5.10 4.29
C VAL A 104 -9.22 5.81 3.61
N HIS A 105 -10.19 5.04 3.11
CA HIS A 105 -11.46 5.54 2.62
C HIS A 105 -12.51 5.35 3.70
N VAL A 106 -13.21 6.43 4.05
CA VAL A 106 -14.24 6.43 5.08
C VAL A 106 -15.56 6.84 4.43
N GLU A 107 -16.48 5.88 4.29
CA GLU A 107 -17.81 6.10 3.73
C GLU A 107 -18.86 5.51 4.69
N ASP A 108 -19.81 6.34 5.12
CA ASP A 108 -20.92 5.97 6.03
C ASP A 108 -20.51 5.19 7.31
N GLY A 109 -19.30 5.47 7.82
CA GLY A 109 -18.75 4.84 9.03
C GLY A 109 -17.98 3.54 8.78
N ASN A 110 -18.00 3.01 7.55
CA ASN A 110 -17.15 1.92 7.12
C ASN A 110 -15.78 2.44 6.70
N LYS A 111 -14.74 1.65 6.97
CA LYS A 111 -13.36 1.98 6.62
C LYS A 111 -12.77 0.92 5.72
N GLU A 112 -12.39 1.34 4.53
CA GLU A 112 -11.59 0.56 3.60
C GLU A 112 -10.15 1.10 3.60
N VAL A 113 -9.19 0.23 3.30
CA VAL A 113 -7.77 0.60 3.28
C VAL A 113 -7.14 0.26 1.95
N VAL A 114 -6.48 1.23 1.34
CA VAL A 114 -5.62 1.01 0.17
C VAL A 114 -4.18 0.97 0.65
N ILE A 115 -3.54 -0.18 0.52
CA ILE A 115 -2.12 -0.35 0.86
C ILE A 115 -1.27 -0.18 -0.39
N TYR A 116 -0.18 0.58 -0.29
CA TYR A 116 0.83 0.72 -1.34
C TYR A 116 2.18 0.27 -0.79
N MET A 117 2.77 -0.75 -1.41
CA MET A 117 4.08 -1.28 -1.06
C MET A 117 5.07 -1.11 -2.19
N PHE A 118 6.22 -0.53 -1.87
CA PHE A 118 7.29 -0.23 -2.81
C PHE A 118 8.55 -0.97 -2.42
N SER A 119 9.18 -1.66 -3.37
CA SER A 119 10.41 -2.42 -3.18
C SER A 119 11.15 -2.60 -4.52
N THR A 120 12.02 -3.60 -4.62
CA THR A 120 12.58 -4.09 -5.88
C THR A 120 11.47 -4.65 -6.77
N GLN A 121 11.68 -4.63 -8.09
CA GLN A 121 10.71 -5.17 -9.06
C GLN A 121 10.32 -6.61 -8.74
N GLU A 122 11.30 -7.48 -8.49
CA GLU A 122 11.07 -8.89 -8.18
C GLU A 122 10.15 -9.07 -6.96
N LEU A 123 10.40 -8.33 -5.87
CA LEU A 123 9.57 -8.43 -4.67
C LEU A 123 8.19 -7.82 -4.90
N VAL A 124 8.09 -6.71 -5.63
CA VAL A 124 6.80 -6.10 -5.97
C VAL A 124 5.94 -7.06 -6.80
N ASP A 125 6.50 -7.74 -7.80
CA ASP A 125 5.77 -8.70 -8.64
C ASP A 125 5.19 -9.86 -7.82
N VAL A 126 5.88 -10.27 -6.75
CA VAL A 126 5.35 -11.27 -5.81
C VAL A 126 4.29 -10.68 -4.89
N LEU A 127 4.54 -9.51 -4.31
CA LEU A 127 3.56 -8.84 -3.44
C LEU A 127 2.24 -8.57 -4.17
N ASP A 128 2.30 -8.20 -5.45
CA ASP A 128 1.12 -7.97 -6.29
C ASP A 128 0.30 -9.24 -6.48
N LYS A 129 0.95 -10.37 -6.77
CA LYS A 129 0.27 -11.69 -6.83
C LYS A 129 -0.35 -12.08 -5.50
N GLU A 130 0.28 -11.72 -4.38
CA GLU A 130 -0.24 -12.03 -3.06
C GLU A 130 -1.43 -11.16 -2.67
N LEU A 131 -1.48 -9.92 -3.15
CA LEU A 131 -2.64 -9.05 -3.04
C LEU A 131 -3.81 -9.58 -3.87
N LEU A 132 -3.59 -9.99 -5.13
CA LEU A 132 -4.65 -10.55 -5.99
C LEU A 132 -5.37 -11.76 -5.36
N LYS A 133 -4.65 -12.59 -4.59
CA LYS A 133 -5.26 -13.72 -3.87
C LYS A 133 -6.26 -13.31 -2.79
N ILE A 134 -6.14 -12.10 -2.24
CA ILE A 134 -7.11 -11.57 -1.28
C ILE A 134 -8.36 -11.11 -2.02
N GLU A 135 -8.19 -10.45 -3.17
CA GLU A 135 -9.31 -10.06 -4.03
C GLU A 135 -10.12 -11.27 -4.50
N GLU A 136 -9.48 -12.37 -4.88
CA GLU A 136 -10.16 -13.61 -5.30
C GLU A 136 -10.86 -14.37 -4.14
N ALA A 137 -10.53 -14.07 -2.89
CA ALA A 137 -11.05 -14.76 -1.71
C ALA A 137 -12.28 -14.07 -1.07
N ILE A 138 -12.61 -12.86 -1.53
CA ILE A 138 -13.73 -12.03 -1.08
C ILE A 138 -14.87 -12.14 -2.11
#